data_AF-A0A9P0FWQ4-F1
#
_entry.id   AF-A0A9P0FWQ4-F1
#
_cell.length_a   1.000
_cell.length_b   1.000
_cell.length_c   1.000
_cell.angle_alpha   90.00
_cell.angle_beta   90.00
_cell.angle_gamma   90.00
#
_symmetry.space_group_name_H-M   'P 1'
#
loop_
_entity.id
_entity.type
_entity.pdbx_description
1 polymer ?
#
loop_
_entity_poly.entity_id
_entity_poly.type
_entity_poly.pdbx_seq_one_letter_code
_entity_poly.pdbx_strand_id
1 'polypeptide(L)'
;MACNENVIKNMAQEITRNCQTHNLSVDSEFVVYLIDLLLLNPKYGKLFAKTINRNNLAYFVEECVTKLQRGGTALNTLKIQFILQTNYDQLQHLIDKHLDTIEKCLQPLHKEILDADPEPTDEAEMKKLFRKISIYIILASGLGNPGYIVTLKEGMAALESVFMLDDLRTFVSLPRVEKASQLEDLLGIVSGVRLFNRDCKKGGEGIPDLPFNLVDAGKACMASLSHSLITVMQRVNRLTTAIEDTIIVQEETGNVIIDFTKHPGISNEDYHEIFDLLAFNRQYEVFIRKLLADVESMTLKGAQYVERVKAVLEELHTAVKYKAAVPVVNVFPLFAKLWKVWRAMQNVMFLVSTVNRLMSILGGIQDQIKMPYDLLDKMLKGRRVVSDQSRQAIRPSTEDRISLGALQNYIAGSSETDIRQAEVCTLIYLLNLLNR
;
A
#
# COMPACT_ATOMS: atom_id res chain seq x y z
N MET A 1 23.82 17.51 9.76
CA MET A 1 24.75 16.56 9.11
C MET A 1 25.29 17.19 7.85
N ALA A 2 26.48 16.80 7.38
CA ALA A 2 27.05 17.31 6.14
C ALA A 2 26.46 16.66 4.87
N CYS A 3 25.76 15.53 4.99
CA CYS A 3 25.06 14.88 3.88
C CYS A 3 23.77 15.63 3.54
N ASN A 4 23.68 16.14 2.31
CA ASN A 4 22.44 16.65 1.72
C ASN A 4 21.84 15.59 0.78
N GLU A 5 20.62 15.83 0.27
CA GLU A 5 19.91 14.89 -0.61
C GLU A 5 20.72 14.49 -1.86
N ASN A 6 21.48 15.42 -2.44
CA ASN A 6 22.29 15.15 -3.63
C ASN A 6 23.45 14.20 -3.33
N VAL A 7 24.08 14.35 -2.16
CA VAL A 7 25.13 13.45 -1.69
C VAL A 7 24.57 12.04 -1.47
N ILE A 8 23.38 11.92 -0.85
CA ILE A 8 22.72 10.63 -0.60
C ILE A 8 22.35 9.95 -1.92
N LYS A 9 21.82 10.70 -2.90
CA LYS A 9 21.51 10.17 -4.24
C LYS A 9 22.77 9.66 -4.96
N ASN A 10 23.88 10.40 -4.87
CA ASN A 10 25.15 9.96 -5.46
C ASN A 10 25.69 8.69 -4.79
N MET A 11 25.64 8.62 -3.44
CA MET A 11 25.98 7.42 -2.69
C MET A 11 25.12 6.23 -3.12
N ALA A 12 23.81 6.43 -3.26
CA ALA A 12 22.89 5.37 -3.66
C ALA A 12 23.21 4.83 -5.05
N GLN A 13 23.51 5.71 -6.02
CA GLN A 13 23.93 5.30 -7.36
C GLN A 13 25.24 4.48 -7.33
N GLU A 14 26.22 4.91 -6.53
CA GLU A 14 27.49 4.18 -6.39
C GLU A 14 27.30 2.80 -5.75
N ILE A 15 26.49 2.72 -4.69
CA ILE A 15 26.13 1.44 -4.04
C ILE A 15 25.38 0.53 -5.00
N THR A 16 24.36 1.04 -5.71
CA THR A 16 23.59 0.24 -6.68
C THR A 16 24.50 -0.28 -7.79
N ARG A 17 25.40 0.53 -8.33
CA ARG A 17 26.38 0.09 -9.34
C ARG A 17 27.32 -0.98 -8.78
N ASN A 18 27.83 -0.81 -7.58
CA ASN A 18 28.70 -1.80 -6.93
C ASN A 18 27.96 -3.10 -6.59
N CYS A 19 26.66 -3.06 -6.27
CA CYS A 19 25.86 -4.27 -6.13
C CYS A 19 25.70 -5.00 -7.48
N GLN A 20 25.48 -4.27 -8.57
CA GLN A 20 25.35 -4.84 -9.91
C GLN A 20 26.62 -5.55 -10.37
N THR A 21 27.81 -5.05 -10.05
CA THR A 21 29.07 -5.75 -10.37
C THR A 21 29.21 -7.08 -9.65
N HIS A 22 28.43 -7.31 -8.58
CA HIS A 22 28.34 -8.57 -7.86
C HIS A 22 27.07 -9.37 -8.20
N ASN A 23 26.44 -9.10 -9.34
CA ASN A 23 25.19 -9.74 -9.81
C ASN A 23 23.99 -9.58 -8.85
N LEU A 24 24.02 -8.54 -8.00
CA LEU A 24 22.91 -8.22 -7.10
C LEU A 24 22.15 -7.01 -7.63
N SER A 25 20.89 -7.23 -8.04
CA SER A 25 19.98 -6.15 -8.40
C SER A 25 19.26 -5.62 -7.16
N VAL A 26 19.39 -4.32 -6.90
CA VAL A 26 18.77 -3.64 -5.75
C VAL A 26 18.07 -2.38 -6.24
N ASP A 27 16.87 -2.14 -5.71
CA ASP A 27 16.11 -0.91 -5.94
C ASP A 27 16.86 0.30 -5.37
N SER A 28 17.06 1.33 -6.20
CA SER A 28 17.78 2.55 -5.81
C SER A 28 17.05 3.32 -4.70
N GLU A 29 15.72 3.33 -4.70
CA GLU A 29 14.93 3.99 -3.64
C GLU A 29 15.10 3.28 -2.30
N PHE A 30 15.17 1.94 -2.31
CA PHE A 30 15.49 1.16 -1.12
C PHE A 30 16.91 1.45 -0.60
N VAL A 31 17.89 1.64 -1.51
CA VAL A 31 19.25 2.02 -1.11
C VAL A 31 19.29 3.39 -0.44
N VAL A 32 18.55 4.38 -0.96
CA VAL A 32 18.40 5.69 -0.31
C VAL A 32 17.83 5.53 1.09
N TYR A 33 16.74 4.78 1.24
CA TYR A 33 16.14 4.47 2.54
C TYR A 33 17.14 3.80 3.51
N LEU A 34 17.93 2.85 3.03
CA LEU A 34 18.95 2.18 3.83
C LEU A 34 20.05 3.15 4.29
N ILE A 35 20.51 4.05 3.41
CA ILE A 35 21.51 5.07 3.76
C ILE A 35 20.96 5.96 4.88
N ASP A 36 19.75 6.48 4.71
CA ASP A 36 19.12 7.37 5.69
C ASP A 36 19.04 6.71 7.08
N LEU A 37 18.63 5.44 7.14
CA LEU A 37 18.62 4.68 8.39
C LEU A 37 20.01 4.46 8.98
N LEU A 38 21.00 4.12 8.16
CA LEU A 38 22.36 3.87 8.63
C LEU A 38 23.03 5.16 9.14
N LEU A 39 22.71 6.31 8.55
CA LEU A 39 23.21 7.60 9.02
C LEU A 39 22.67 7.99 10.41
N LEU A 40 21.56 7.41 10.86
CA LEU A 40 21.08 7.55 12.24
C LEU A 40 21.91 6.75 13.25
N ASN A 41 22.64 5.72 12.80
CA ASN A 41 23.50 4.94 13.67
C ASN A 41 24.77 5.74 14.01
N PRO A 42 25.11 5.95 15.30
CA PRO A 42 26.29 6.71 15.69
C PRO A 42 27.61 6.21 15.08
N LYS A 43 27.72 4.90 14.79
CA LYS A 43 28.89 4.31 14.09
C LYS A 43 29.13 4.97 12.73
N TYR A 44 28.06 5.20 11.97
CA TYR A 44 28.15 5.73 10.61
C TYR A 44 27.87 7.25 10.57
N GLY A 45 26.87 7.73 11.30
CA GLY A 45 26.51 9.16 11.34
C GLY A 45 27.65 10.08 11.79
N LYS A 46 28.50 9.63 12.74
CA LYS A 46 29.68 10.40 13.17
C LYS A 46 30.70 10.62 12.04
N LEU A 47 30.76 9.71 11.06
CA LEU A 47 31.66 9.83 9.90
C LEU A 47 31.33 11.05 9.02
N PHE A 48 30.09 11.54 9.09
CA PHE A 48 29.55 12.63 8.27
C PHE A 48 29.02 13.83 9.10
N ALA A 49 29.38 13.90 10.38
CA ALA A 49 28.87 14.92 11.30
C ALA A 49 29.36 16.34 10.97
N LYS A 50 30.62 16.50 10.54
CA LYS A 50 31.25 17.81 10.29
C LYS A 50 31.69 18.03 8.84
N THR A 51 32.24 17.01 8.19
CA THR A 51 32.78 17.09 6.81
C THR A 51 32.66 15.75 6.10
N ILE A 52 32.54 15.76 4.77
CA ILE A 52 32.57 14.54 3.94
C ILE A 52 34.02 14.26 3.53
N ASN A 53 34.59 13.15 4.01
CA ASN A 53 35.90 12.65 3.61
C ASN A 53 35.74 11.47 2.64
N ARG A 54 36.53 11.42 1.58
CA ARG A 54 36.53 10.34 0.58
C ARG A 54 36.80 8.96 1.19
N ASN A 55 37.67 8.86 2.19
CA ASN A 55 37.95 7.57 2.84
C ASN A 55 36.75 7.08 3.65
N ASN A 56 36.09 7.98 4.39
CA ASN A 56 34.87 7.68 5.14
C ASN A 56 33.72 7.29 4.21
N LEU A 57 33.62 7.97 3.07
CA LEU A 57 32.63 7.66 2.03
C LEU A 57 32.86 6.26 1.46
N ALA A 58 34.07 5.94 1.04
CA ALA A 58 34.41 4.63 0.49
C ALA A 58 34.13 3.51 1.49
N TYR A 59 34.53 3.69 2.76
CA TYR A 59 34.24 2.75 3.84
C TYR A 59 32.72 2.55 4.04
N PHE A 60 31.94 3.63 4.05
CA PHE A 60 30.49 3.53 4.21
C PHE A 60 29.80 2.84 3.02
N VAL A 61 30.23 3.14 1.79
CA VAL A 61 29.74 2.48 0.59
C VAL A 61 30.03 0.98 0.64
N GLU A 62 31.25 0.59 1.01
CA GLU A 62 31.63 -0.82 1.15
C GLU A 62 30.78 -1.54 2.21
N GLU A 63 30.59 -0.95 3.40
CA GLU A 63 29.73 -1.51 4.45
C GLU A 63 28.29 -1.72 3.97
N CYS A 64 27.73 -0.75 3.22
CA CYS A 64 26.39 -0.87 2.62
C CYS A 64 26.33 -2.02 1.61
N VAL A 65 27.31 -2.13 0.72
CA VAL A 65 27.39 -3.20 -0.29
C VAL A 65 27.52 -4.56 0.39
N THR A 66 28.40 -4.70 1.38
CA THR A 66 28.56 -5.94 2.14
C THR A 66 27.27 -6.32 2.86
N LYS A 67 26.54 -5.36 3.46
CA LYS A 67 25.26 -5.62 4.11
C LYS A 67 24.19 -6.08 3.12
N LEU A 68 24.13 -5.47 1.93
CA LEU A 68 23.21 -5.84 0.86
C LEU A 68 23.53 -7.24 0.29
N GLN A 69 24.82 -7.58 0.14
CA GLN A 69 25.28 -8.89 -0.32
C GLN A 69 25.02 -10.00 0.68
N ARG A 70 25.35 -9.77 1.96
CA ARG A 70 25.12 -10.75 3.04
C ARG A 70 23.63 -11.04 3.19
N GLY A 71 22.78 -10.04 2.97
CA GLY A 71 21.35 -10.17 3.14
C GLY A 71 20.97 -10.49 4.58
N GLY A 72 20.08 -11.45 4.74
CA GLY A 72 19.63 -11.93 6.05
C GLY A 72 18.33 -11.28 6.54
N THR A 73 17.86 -11.79 7.67
CA THR A 73 16.54 -11.47 8.22
C THR A 73 16.42 -9.98 8.59
N ALA A 74 17.43 -9.37 9.20
CA ALA A 74 17.43 -7.95 9.51
C ALA A 74 17.25 -7.07 8.25
N LEU A 75 17.90 -7.41 7.13
CA LEU A 75 17.71 -6.67 5.88
C LEU A 75 16.30 -6.87 5.32
N ASN A 76 15.75 -8.08 5.42
CA ASN A 76 14.37 -8.35 5.02
C ASN A 76 13.35 -7.59 5.88
N THR A 77 13.63 -7.38 7.17
CA THR A 77 12.84 -6.49 8.04
C THR A 77 12.83 -5.06 7.49
N LEU A 78 13.99 -4.54 7.09
CA LEU A 78 14.07 -3.21 6.47
C LEU A 78 13.32 -3.13 5.13
N LYS A 79 13.38 -4.20 4.32
CA LYS A 79 12.66 -4.27 3.04
C LYS A 79 11.14 -4.21 3.25
N ILE A 80 10.58 -4.99 4.17
CA ILE A 80 9.13 -4.94 4.43
C ILE A 80 8.70 -3.57 4.95
N GLN A 81 9.52 -2.93 5.80
CA GLN A 81 9.26 -1.57 6.28
C GLN A 81 9.23 -0.56 5.12
N PHE A 82 10.26 -0.59 4.26
CA PHE A 82 10.34 0.26 3.07
C PHE A 82 9.12 0.06 2.16
N ILE A 83 8.75 -1.18 1.89
CA ILE A 83 7.62 -1.50 0.99
C ILE A 83 6.31 -0.94 1.55
N LEU A 84 6.03 -1.16 2.84
CA LEU A 84 4.82 -0.61 3.45
C LEU A 84 4.83 0.92 3.45
N GLN A 85 5.95 1.56 3.80
CA GLN A 85 6.03 3.01 3.88
C GLN A 85 5.88 3.69 2.51
N THR A 86 6.42 3.10 1.45
CA THR A 86 6.37 3.69 0.10
C THR A 86 5.10 3.36 -0.66
N ASN A 87 4.49 2.19 -0.41
CA ASN A 87 3.33 1.72 -1.17
C ASN A 87 2.01 1.77 -0.39
N TYR A 88 2.04 2.04 0.92
CA TYR A 88 0.87 1.99 1.78
C TYR A 88 0.84 3.12 2.81
N ASP A 89 0.49 4.31 2.31
CA ASP A 89 0.21 5.52 3.10
C ASP A 89 -1.27 5.53 3.56
N GLN A 90 -1.87 6.70 3.71
CA GLN A 90 -3.30 6.88 3.93
C GLN A 90 -4.11 6.41 2.71
N LEU A 91 -5.20 5.67 2.97
CA LEU A 91 -6.06 5.11 1.93
C LEU A 91 -6.57 6.18 0.94
N GLN A 92 -6.85 7.39 1.42
CA GLN A 92 -7.31 8.48 0.57
C GLN A 92 -6.21 8.95 -0.41
N HIS A 93 -4.98 9.09 0.05
CA HIS A 93 -3.84 9.43 -0.81
C HIS A 93 -3.61 8.40 -1.92
N LEU A 94 -3.82 7.12 -1.63
CA LEU A 94 -3.72 6.05 -2.64
C LEU A 94 -4.78 6.21 -3.73
N ILE A 95 -6.01 6.58 -3.35
CA ILE A 95 -7.09 6.88 -4.30
C ILE A 95 -6.70 8.10 -5.13
N ASP A 96 -6.29 9.20 -4.50
CA ASP A 96 -6.00 10.45 -5.20
C ASP A 96 -4.85 10.28 -6.22
N LYS A 97 -3.79 9.57 -5.83
CA LYS A 97 -2.67 9.21 -6.73
C LYS A 97 -3.13 8.36 -7.92
N HIS A 98 -4.05 7.42 -7.68
CA HIS A 98 -4.60 6.58 -8.75
C HIS A 98 -5.45 7.40 -9.73
N LEU A 99 -6.31 8.28 -9.22
CA LEU A 99 -7.15 9.15 -10.03
C LEU A 99 -6.31 10.13 -10.85
N ASP A 100 -5.30 10.76 -10.25
CA ASP A 100 -4.34 11.63 -10.93
C ASP A 100 -3.56 10.87 -12.03
N THR A 101 -3.22 9.60 -11.81
CA THR A 101 -2.58 8.77 -12.84
C THR A 101 -3.51 8.55 -14.05
N ILE A 102 -4.78 8.22 -13.80
CA ILE A 102 -5.78 8.07 -14.88
C ILE A 102 -5.94 9.39 -15.62
N GLU A 103 -6.07 10.50 -14.89
CA GLU A 103 -6.21 11.83 -15.46
C GLU A 103 -5.02 12.15 -16.37
N LYS A 104 -3.78 12.01 -15.88
CA LYS A 104 -2.54 12.22 -16.65
C LYS A 104 -2.49 11.38 -17.93
N CYS A 105 -2.92 10.13 -17.87
CA CYS A 105 -2.98 9.26 -19.04
C CYS A 105 -3.99 9.75 -20.10
N LEU A 106 -5.10 10.35 -19.66
CA LEU A 106 -6.17 10.84 -20.54
C LEU A 106 -6.01 12.32 -20.93
N GLN A 107 -5.09 13.06 -20.31
CA GLN A 107 -4.81 14.47 -20.60
C GLN A 107 -4.61 14.77 -22.10
N PRO A 108 -3.90 13.97 -22.90
CA PRO A 108 -3.77 14.25 -24.34
C PRO A 108 -5.11 14.27 -25.07
N LEU A 109 -5.94 13.24 -24.87
CA LEU A 109 -7.27 13.15 -25.47
C LEU A 109 -8.21 14.24 -24.93
N HIS A 110 -8.13 14.52 -23.63
CA HIS A 110 -8.89 15.60 -23.00
C HIS A 110 -8.57 16.95 -23.65
N LYS A 111 -7.28 17.29 -23.82
CA LYS A 111 -6.86 18.51 -24.52
C LYS A 111 -7.34 18.55 -25.96
N GLU A 112 -7.19 17.46 -26.71
CA GLU A 112 -7.69 17.39 -28.09
C GLU A 112 -9.19 17.66 -28.21
N ILE A 113 -10.00 17.24 -27.24
CA ILE A 113 -11.44 17.50 -27.22
C ILE A 113 -11.72 18.98 -26.92
N LEU A 114 -11.03 19.56 -25.92
CA LEU A 114 -11.23 20.95 -25.53
C LEU A 114 -10.76 21.95 -26.60
N ASP A 115 -9.68 21.60 -27.29
CA ASP A 115 -9.04 22.41 -28.33
C ASP A 115 -9.66 22.20 -29.72
N ALA A 116 -10.64 21.30 -29.85
CA ALA A 116 -11.33 21.08 -31.11
C ALA A 116 -12.22 22.29 -31.47
N ASP A 117 -12.04 22.76 -32.70
CA ASP A 117 -12.81 23.86 -33.32
C ASP A 117 -13.18 23.51 -34.79
N PRO A 118 -13.98 22.44 -35.01
CA PRO A 118 -14.45 22.09 -36.34
C PRO A 118 -15.45 23.14 -36.86
N GLU A 119 -15.40 23.43 -38.17
CA GLU A 119 -16.40 24.31 -38.79
C GLU A 119 -17.81 23.70 -38.65
N PRO A 120 -18.85 24.50 -38.34
CA PRO A 120 -20.21 23.97 -38.10
C PRO A 120 -20.84 23.21 -39.29
N THR A 121 -20.32 23.47 -40.50
CA THR A 121 -20.72 22.83 -41.77
C THR A 121 -19.96 21.54 -42.06
N ASP A 122 -18.83 21.29 -41.39
CA ASP A 122 -18.07 20.05 -41.54
C ASP A 122 -18.64 18.95 -40.65
N GLU A 123 -19.63 18.24 -41.17
CA GLU A 123 -20.24 17.11 -40.46
C GLU A 123 -19.26 15.98 -40.13
N ALA A 124 -18.20 15.79 -40.94
CA ALA A 124 -17.27 14.69 -40.77
C ALA A 124 -16.39 14.91 -39.53
N GLU A 125 -15.83 16.12 -39.39
CA GLU A 125 -15.04 16.48 -38.21
C GLU A 125 -15.91 16.60 -36.95
N MET A 126 -17.16 17.04 -37.06
CA MET A 126 -18.12 17.02 -35.94
C MET A 126 -18.40 15.60 -35.45
N LYS A 127 -18.68 14.64 -36.35
CA LYS A 127 -18.87 13.23 -35.99
C LYS A 127 -17.62 12.62 -35.36
N LYS A 128 -16.43 13.02 -35.80
CA LYS A 128 -15.16 12.59 -35.23
C LYS A 128 -14.94 13.14 -33.83
N LEU A 129 -15.25 14.41 -33.57
CA LEU A 129 -15.21 14.99 -32.22
C LEU A 129 -16.21 14.29 -31.29
N PHE A 130 -17.43 14.06 -31.74
CA PHE A 130 -18.44 13.31 -30.99
C PHE A 130 -17.94 11.91 -30.58
N ARG A 131 -17.31 11.21 -31.52
CA ARG A 131 -16.67 9.91 -31.26
C ARG A 131 -15.53 10.03 -30.24
N LYS A 132 -14.68 11.07 -30.31
CA LYS A 132 -13.61 11.31 -29.33
C LYS A 132 -14.18 11.52 -27.92
N ILE A 133 -15.26 12.29 -27.77
CA ILE A 133 -15.94 12.48 -26.48
C ILE A 133 -16.42 11.14 -25.93
N SER A 134 -17.07 10.32 -26.75
CA SER A 134 -17.50 8.98 -26.32
C SER A 134 -16.33 8.08 -25.90
N ILE A 135 -15.23 8.07 -26.66
CA ILE A 135 -14.01 7.33 -26.31
C ILE A 135 -13.44 7.79 -24.97
N TYR A 136 -13.34 9.12 -24.77
CA TYR A 136 -12.87 9.70 -23.51
C TYR A 136 -13.74 9.23 -22.34
N ILE A 137 -15.06 9.32 -22.47
CA ILE A 137 -16.00 8.91 -21.41
C ILE A 137 -15.82 7.42 -21.06
N ILE A 138 -15.75 6.53 -22.06
CA ILE A 138 -15.56 5.09 -21.82
C ILE A 138 -14.25 4.81 -21.06
N LEU A 139 -13.16 5.48 -21.45
CA LEU A 139 -11.85 5.31 -20.82
C LEU A 139 -11.81 5.90 -19.40
N ALA A 140 -12.29 7.14 -19.23
CA ALA A 140 -12.29 7.84 -17.94
C ALA A 140 -13.18 7.13 -16.91
N SER A 141 -14.31 6.58 -17.36
CA SER A 141 -15.24 5.84 -16.51
C SER A 141 -14.76 4.41 -16.19
N GLY A 142 -13.86 3.85 -17.01
CA GLY A 142 -13.42 2.45 -16.92
C GLY A 142 -14.55 1.45 -17.17
N LEU A 143 -15.58 1.83 -17.94
CA LEU A 143 -16.75 0.98 -18.22
C LEU A 143 -16.59 0.22 -19.54
N GLY A 144 -15.46 -0.46 -19.72
CA GLY A 144 -15.13 -1.24 -20.91
C GLY A 144 -14.03 -0.62 -21.77
N ASN A 145 -13.78 -1.21 -22.93
CA ASN A 145 -12.71 -0.82 -23.85
C ASN A 145 -13.28 -0.30 -25.19
N PRO A 146 -13.00 0.96 -25.57
CA PRO A 146 -13.54 1.55 -26.80
C PRO A 146 -12.96 0.94 -28.10
N GLY A 147 -11.93 0.09 -28.00
CA GLY A 147 -11.42 -0.70 -29.12
C GLY A 147 -12.39 -1.77 -29.60
N TYR A 148 -13.35 -2.21 -28.76
CA TYR A 148 -14.40 -3.11 -29.18
C TYR A 148 -15.59 -2.34 -29.76
N ILE A 149 -16.02 -2.75 -30.95
CA ILE A 149 -17.06 -2.04 -31.71
C ILE A 149 -18.40 -1.96 -30.95
N VAL A 150 -18.75 -3.00 -30.19
CA VAL A 150 -20.00 -3.04 -29.40
C VAL A 150 -19.94 -2.02 -28.28
N THR A 151 -18.88 -2.02 -27.47
CA THR A 151 -18.68 -1.05 -26.38
C THR A 151 -18.68 0.39 -26.89
N LEU A 152 -18.02 0.66 -28.02
CA LEU A 152 -18.04 1.99 -28.62
C LEU A 152 -19.44 2.40 -29.09
N LYS A 153 -20.18 1.51 -29.77
CA LYS A 153 -21.56 1.78 -30.21
C LYS A 153 -22.49 2.06 -29.04
N GLU A 154 -22.39 1.27 -27.96
CA GLU A 154 -23.16 1.50 -26.74
C GLU A 154 -22.80 2.82 -26.07
N GLY A 155 -21.51 3.18 -26.02
CA GLY A 155 -21.06 4.45 -25.49
C GLY A 155 -21.52 5.65 -26.32
N MET A 156 -21.55 5.51 -27.65
CA MET A 156 -22.09 6.54 -28.54
C MET A 156 -23.61 6.68 -28.36
N ALA A 157 -24.35 5.58 -28.32
CA ALA A 157 -25.80 5.62 -28.09
C ALA A 157 -26.16 6.21 -26.71
N ALA A 158 -25.37 5.91 -25.68
CA ALA A 158 -25.55 6.51 -24.36
C ALA A 158 -25.25 8.02 -24.38
N LEU A 159 -24.20 8.46 -25.09
CA LEU A 159 -23.91 9.88 -25.28
C LEU A 159 -25.05 10.57 -26.05
N GLU A 160 -25.51 10.00 -27.17
CA GLU A 160 -26.63 10.52 -27.96
C GLU A 160 -27.91 10.64 -27.12
N SER A 161 -28.16 9.78 -26.15
CA SER A 161 -29.34 9.89 -25.28
C SER A 161 -29.32 11.09 -24.33
N VAL A 162 -28.16 11.73 -24.14
CA VAL A 162 -27.92 12.84 -23.20
C VAL A 162 -27.52 14.12 -23.93
N PHE A 163 -26.81 13.99 -25.05
CA PHE A 163 -26.12 15.05 -25.76
C PHE A 163 -26.13 14.74 -27.26
N MET A 164 -26.87 15.53 -28.02
CA MET A 164 -27.09 15.33 -29.45
C MET A 164 -25.95 15.95 -30.28
N LEU A 165 -25.85 15.56 -31.54
CA LEU A 165 -24.91 16.18 -32.48
C LEU A 165 -25.17 17.69 -32.67
N ASP A 166 -26.40 18.16 -32.53
CA ASP A 166 -26.72 19.59 -32.58
C ASP A 166 -26.18 20.34 -31.36
N ASP A 167 -26.17 19.72 -30.18
CA ASP A 167 -25.60 20.29 -28.95
C ASP A 167 -24.07 20.45 -29.05
N LEU A 168 -23.43 19.64 -29.91
CA LEU A 168 -21.99 19.71 -30.16
C LEU A 168 -21.58 21.06 -30.77
N ARG A 169 -22.44 21.70 -31.57
CA ARG A 169 -22.16 23.04 -32.14
C ARG A 169 -22.05 24.09 -31.04
N THR A 170 -22.94 24.00 -30.05
CA THR A 170 -22.91 24.86 -28.86
C THR A 170 -21.67 24.56 -28.04
N PHE A 171 -21.35 23.29 -27.78
CA PHE A 171 -20.15 22.87 -27.04
C PHE A 171 -18.87 23.45 -27.65
N VAL A 172 -18.69 23.38 -28.97
CA VAL A 172 -17.50 23.91 -29.66
C VAL A 172 -17.33 25.41 -29.44
N SER A 173 -18.44 26.15 -29.34
CA SER A 173 -18.45 27.61 -29.14
C SER A 173 -18.18 28.03 -27.69
N LEU A 174 -18.19 27.10 -26.72
CA LEU A 174 -17.99 27.42 -25.31
C LEU A 174 -16.51 27.77 -25.01
N PRO A 175 -16.26 28.63 -24.01
CA PRO A 175 -14.94 28.81 -23.44
C PRO A 175 -14.35 27.49 -22.94
N ARG A 176 -13.02 27.35 -23.00
CA ARG A 176 -12.31 26.12 -22.61
C ARG A 176 -12.69 25.59 -21.21
N VAL A 177 -12.88 26.50 -20.25
CA VAL A 177 -13.27 26.14 -18.86
C VAL A 177 -14.67 25.54 -18.82
N GLU A 178 -15.61 26.10 -19.58
CA GLU A 178 -16.98 25.60 -19.69
C GLU A 178 -17.04 24.28 -20.46
N LYS A 179 -16.25 24.12 -21.54
CA LYS A 179 -16.07 22.83 -22.23
C LYS A 179 -15.61 21.74 -21.26
N ALA A 180 -14.64 22.04 -20.40
CA ALA A 180 -14.13 21.09 -19.41
C ALA A 180 -15.21 20.70 -18.38
N SER A 181 -15.96 21.69 -17.87
CA SER A 181 -17.07 21.42 -16.95
C SER A 181 -18.15 20.57 -17.61
N GLN A 182 -18.55 20.89 -18.84
CA GLN A 182 -19.56 20.14 -19.56
C GLN A 182 -19.10 18.71 -19.87
N LEU A 183 -17.81 18.52 -20.19
CA LEU A 183 -17.25 17.20 -20.43
C LEU A 183 -17.26 16.32 -19.16
N GLU A 184 -17.03 16.90 -17.99
CA GLU A 184 -17.14 16.20 -16.70
C GLU A 184 -18.59 15.84 -16.35
N ASP A 185 -19.54 16.74 -16.62
CA ASP A 185 -20.96 16.45 -16.46
C ASP A 185 -21.42 15.32 -17.39
N LEU A 186 -20.99 15.36 -18.65
CA LEU A 186 -21.25 14.29 -19.62
C LEU A 186 -20.63 12.97 -19.19
N LEU A 187 -19.40 12.97 -18.67
CA LEU A 187 -18.78 11.77 -18.11
C LEU A 187 -19.68 11.16 -17.02
N GLY A 188 -20.19 11.97 -16.11
CA GLY A 188 -21.04 11.49 -15.03
C GLY A 188 -22.38 10.93 -15.50
N ILE A 189 -23.09 11.68 -16.35
CA ILE A 189 -24.44 11.30 -16.79
C ILE A 189 -24.36 10.09 -17.75
N VAL A 190 -23.48 10.13 -18.75
CA VAL A 190 -23.36 9.06 -19.76
C VAL A 190 -22.88 7.75 -19.12
N SER A 191 -21.95 7.82 -18.15
CA SER A 191 -21.55 6.63 -17.39
C SER A 191 -22.73 6.03 -16.61
N GLY A 192 -23.56 6.87 -15.97
CA GLY A 192 -24.79 6.44 -15.31
C GLY A 192 -25.79 5.78 -16.26
N VAL A 193 -25.99 6.35 -17.46
CA VAL A 193 -26.84 5.75 -18.51
C VAL A 193 -26.33 4.37 -18.90
N ARG A 194 -25.02 4.21 -19.12
CA ARG A 194 -24.44 2.90 -19.46
C ARG A 194 -24.64 1.86 -18.36
N LEU A 195 -24.47 2.25 -17.09
CA LEU A 195 -24.72 1.38 -15.94
C LEU A 195 -26.20 0.96 -15.85
N PHE A 196 -27.12 1.89 -16.07
CA PHE A 196 -28.55 1.59 -16.08
C PHE A 196 -28.96 0.69 -17.26
N ASN A 197 -28.38 0.91 -18.45
CA ASN A 197 -28.61 0.07 -19.62
C ASN A 197 -28.11 -1.36 -19.41
N ARG A 198 -26.99 -1.53 -18.69
CA ARG A 198 -26.50 -2.84 -18.23
C ARG A 198 -27.54 -3.53 -17.35
N ASP A 199 -28.05 -2.83 -16.34
CA ASP A 199 -29.06 -3.36 -15.42
C ASP A 199 -30.37 -3.75 -16.16
N CYS A 200 -30.76 -2.96 -17.15
CA CYS A 200 -31.88 -3.27 -18.04
C CYS A 200 -31.62 -4.40 -19.06
N LYS A 201 -30.40 -4.96 -19.11
CA LYS A 201 -29.96 -5.93 -20.12
C LYS A 201 -30.10 -5.44 -21.57
N LYS A 202 -29.92 -4.13 -21.78
CA LYS A 202 -29.97 -3.46 -23.09
C LYS A 202 -28.60 -3.03 -23.61
N GLY A 203 -27.54 -3.43 -22.91
CA GLY A 203 -26.15 -3.14 -23.21
C GLY A 203 -25.27 -3.48 -22.00
N GLY A 204 -24.12 -2.84 -21.89
CA GLY A 204 -23.19 -3.05 -20.78
C GLY A 204 -22.04 -3.99 -21.12
N GLU A 205 -21.77 -4.19 -22.41
CA GLU A 205 -20.66 -5.02 -22.88
C GLU A 205 -19.33 -4.46 -22.35
N GLY A 206 -18.54 -5.33 -21.70
CA GLY A 206 -17.28 -4.96 -21.08
C GLY A 206 -17.38 -4.22 -19.73
N ILE A 207 -18.59 -4.02 -19.18
CA ILE A 207 -18.74 -3.48 -17.83
C ILE A 207 -18.58 -4.62 -16.80
N PRO A 208 -17.59 -4.53 -15.89
CA PRO A 208 -17.37 -5.58 -14.91
C PRO A 208 -18.51 -5.67 -13.91
N ASP A 209 -18.75 -6.88 -13.37
CA ASP A 209 -19.68 -7.06 -12.27
C ASP A 209 -19.07 -6.64 -10.93
N LEU A 210 -18.84 -5.34 -10.82
CA LEU A 210 -18.16 -4.73 -9.69
C LEU A 210 -18.82 -5.05 -8.33
N PRO A 211 -20.16 -5.05 -8.18
CA PRO A 211 -20.79 -5.45 -6.92
C PRO A 211 -20.41 -6.86 -6.47
N PHE A 212 -20.46 -7.84 -7.36
CA PHE A 212 -20.08 -9.22 -7.06
C PHE A 212 -18.57 -9.33 -6.81
N ASN A 213 -17.77 -8.80 -7.74
CA ASN A 213 -16.31 -8.88 -7.68
C ASN A 213 -15.77 -8.23 -6.41
N LEU A 214 -16.35 -7.12 -5.96
CA LEU A 214 -15.89 -6.40 -4.77
C LEU A 214 -16.11 -7.22 -3.49
N VAL A 215 -17.28 -7.86 -3.37
CA VAL A 215 -17.60 -8.71 -2.22
C VAL A 215 -16.71 -9.95 -2.21
N ASP A 216 -16.50 -10.57 -3.37
CA ASP A 216 -15.66 -11.76 -3.50
C ASP A 216 -14.18 -11.45 -3.23
N ALA A 217 -13.63 -10.40 -3.87
CA ALA A 217 -12.25 -9.98 -3.68
C ALA A 217 -11.97 -9.54 -2.23
N GLY A 218 -12.90 -8.82 -1.60
CA GLY A 218 -12.80 -8.44 -0.19
C GLY A 218 -12.74 -9.65 0.74
N LYS A 219 -13.64 -10.63 0.54
CA LYS A 219 -13.64 -11.89 1.32
C LYS A 219 -12.37 -12.70 1.14
N ALA A 220 -11.91 -12.88 -0.10
CA ALA A 220 -10.69 -13.61 -0.40
C ALA A 220 -9.45 -12.94 0.22
N CYS A 221 -9.39 -11.61 0.16
CA CYS A 221 -8.33 -10.81 0.77
C CYS A 221 -8.31 -10.97 2.30
N MET A 222 -9.47 -10.82 2.98
CA MET A 222 -9.58 -11.00 4.43
C MET A 222 -9.20 -12.41 4.88
N ALA A 223 -9.63 -13.45 4.14
CA ALA A 223 -9.28 -14.83 4.45
C ALA A 223 -7.76 -15.07 4.37
N SER A 224 -7.12 -14.53 3.32
CA SER A 224 -5.68 -14.61 3.13
C SER A 224 -4.91 -13.89 4.25
N LEU A 225 -5.30 -12.65 4.58
CA LEU A 225 -4.73 -11.88 5.69
C LEU A 225 -4.90 -12.60 7.03
N SER A 226 -6.08 -13.17 7.29
CA SER A 226 -6.38 -13.90 8.53
C SER A 226 -5.51 -15.15 8.65
N HIS A 227 -5.34 -15.91 7.56
CA HIS A 227 -4.46 -17.07 7.53
C HIS A 227 -2.99 -16.68 7.78
N SER A 228 -2.50 -15.63 7.10
CA SER A 228 -1.16 -15.09 7.32
C SER A 228 -0.97 -14.62 8.76
N LEU A 229 -1.99 -13.98 9.36
CA LEU A 229 -1.96 -13.50 10.74
C LEU A 229 -1.83 -14.66 11.74
N ILE A 230 -2.64 -15.70 11.60
CA ILE A 230 -2.55 -16.90 12.46
C ILE A 230 -1.14 -17.52 12.37
N THR A 231 -0.62 -17.64 11.15
CA THR A 231 0.70 -18.23 10.89
C THR A 231 1.81 -17.42 11.54
N VAL A 232 1.83 -16.09 11.36
CA VAL A 232 2.87 -15.24 11.95
C VAL A 232 2.73 -15.17 13.47
N MET A 233 1.52 -15.12 14.03
CA MET A 233 1.31 -15.14 15.48
C MET A 233 1.88 -16.43 16.12
N GLN A 234 1.72 -17.58 15.47
CA GLN A 234 2.33 -18.83 15.95
C GLN A 234 3.86 -18.76 15.95
N ARG A 235 4.46 -18.21 14.88
CA ARG A 235 5.92 -18.02 14.80
C ARG A 235 6.41 -17.06 15.88
N VAL A 236 5.76 -15.92 16.03
CA VAL A 236 6.05 -14.90 17.04
C VAL A 236 5.99 -15.50 18.44
N ASN A 237 4.94 -16.25 18.78
CA ASN A 237 4.81 -16.89 20.10
C ASN A 237 5.95 -17.88 20.36
N ARG A 238 6.33 -18.70 19.37
CA ARG A 238 7.45 -19.64 19.50
C ARG A 238 8.78 -18.92 19.70
N LEU A 239 9.08 -17.94 18.84
CA LEU A 239 10.31 -17.15 18.87
C LEU A 239 10.44 -16.36 20.19
N THR A 240 9.35 -15.73 20.64
CA THR A 240 9.32 -15.01 21.92
C THR A 240 9.59 -15.96 23.08
N THR A 241 8.91 -17.12 23.11
CA THR A 241 9.15 -18.14 24.15
C THR A 241 10.60 -18.63 24.13
N ALA A 242 11.19 -18.76 22.95
CA ALA A 242 12.55 -19.26 22.81
C ALA A 242 13.59 -18.35 23.50
N ILE A 243 13.40 -17.04 23.47
CA ILE A 243 14.39 -16.08 23.97
C ILE A 243 14.01 -15.37 25.28
N GLU A 244 12.75 -15.39 25.71
CA GLU A 244 12.30 -14.55 26.84
C GLU A 244 13.08 -14.80 28.15
N ASP A 245 13.44 -16.06 28.45
CA ASP A 245 14.18 -16.42 29.68
C ASP A 245 15.67 -16.04 29.67
N THR A 246 16.21 -15.68 28.48
CA THR A 246 17.58 -15.18 28.34
C THR A 246 17.68 -13.69 28.66
N ILE A 247 16.55 -12.97 28.71
CA ILE A 247 16.54 -11.53 28.92
C ILE A 247 16.36 -11.27 30.42
N ILE A 248 17.41 -10.73 31.06
CA ILE A 248 17.39 -10.33 32.47
C ILE A 248 17.48 -8.81 32.55
N VAL A 249 16.52 -8.19 33.24
CA VAL A 249 16.57 -6.75 33.54
C VAL A 249 17.12 -6.59 34.95
N GLN A 250 18.25 -5.91 35.10
CA GLN A 250 18.79 -5.58 36.41
C GLN A 250 17.91 -4.54 37.10
N GLU A 251 17.40 -4.84 38.30
CA GLU A 251 16.47 -3.95 39.03
C GLU A 251 17.11 -2.60 39.40
N GLU A 252 18.40 -2.59 39.72
CA GLU A 252 19.12 -1.41 40.22
C GLU A 252 19.47 -0.39 39.13
N THR A 253 19.80 -0.88 37.93
CA THR A 253 20.31 -0.05 36.82
C THR A 253 19.33 0.03 35.65
N GLY A 254 18.39 -0.92 35.58
CA GLY A 254 17.55 -1.13 34.40
C GLY A 254 18.24 -1.75 33.22
N ASN A 255 19.51 -2.15 33.37
CA ASN A 255 20.26 -2.71 32.27
C ASN A 255 19.66 -4.06 31.84
N VAL A 256 19.49 -4.22 30.54
CA VAL A 256 19.07 -5.48 29.93
C VAL A 256 20.31 -6.30 29.63
N ILE A 257 20.39 -7.49 30.21
CA ILE A 257 21.48 -8.46 30.04
C ILE A 257 20.92 -9.70 29.35
N ILE A 258 21.69 -10.21 28.38
CA ILE A 258 21.41 -11.48 27.75
C ILE A 258 22.21 -12.55 28.48
N ASP A 259 21.52 -13.42 29.21
CA ASP A 259 22.10 -14.50 30.00
C ASP A 259 21.83 -15.87 29.35
N PHE A 260 22.89 -16.52 28.92
CA PHE A 260 22.85 -17.85 28.30
C PHE A 260 22.98 -19.00 29.31
N THR A 261 23.15 -18.74 30.61
CA THR A 261 23.39 -19.78 31.63
C THR A 261 22.27 -20.83 31.69
N LYS A 262 21.03 -20.42 31.40
CA LYS A 262 19.85 -21.31 31.36
C LYS A 262 19.77 -22.18 30.09
N HIS A 263 20.61 -21.90 29.10
CA HIS A 263 20.60 -22.57 27.80
C HIS A 263 22.00 -23.03 27.40
N PRO A 264 22.55 -24.07 28.05
CA PRO A 264 23.86 -24.61 27.71
C PRO A 264 23.89 -25.11 26.26
N GLY A 265 24.84 -24.61 25.48
CA GLY A 265 25.00 -24.93 24.06
C GLY A 265 24.33 -23.98 23.07
N ILE A 266 23.80 -22.85 23.54
CA ILE A 266 23.36 -21.73 22.70
C ILE A 266 24.46 -20.69 22.62
N SER A 267 24.89 -20.37 21.41
CA SER A 267 25.86 -19.29 21.16
C SER A 267 25.17 -17.92 21.12
N ASN A 268 25.96 -16.86 21.21
CA ASN A 268 25.44 -15.50 20.99
C ASN A 268 24.88 -15.35 19.56
N GLU A 269 25.50 -16.00 18.58
CA GLU A 269 25.08 -15.97 17.17
C GLU A 269 23.72 -16.64 16.98
N ASP A 270 23.47 -17.77 17.66
CA ASP A 270 22.17 -18.44 17.68
C ASP A 270 21.08 -17.52 18.25
N TYR A 271 21.38 -16.81 19.35
CA TYR A 271 20.45 -15.84 19.92
C TYR A 271 20.13 -14.72 18.95
N HIS A 272 21.13 -14.13 18.30
CA HIS A 272 20.94 -13.06 17.34
C HIS A 272 20.12 -13.51 16.13
N GLU A 273 20.31 -14.73 15.64
CA GLU A 273 19.48 -15.29 14.58
C GLU A 273 18.00 -15.35 14.99
N ILE A 274 17.70 -15.87 16.18
CA ILE A 274 16.32 -15.95 16.68
C ILE A 274 15.74 -14.57 16.98
N PHE A 275 16.56 -13.65 17.49
CA PHE A 275 16.14 -12.27 17.74
C PHE A 275 15.77 -11.54 16.45
N ASP A 276 16.60 -11.64 15.41
CA ASP A 276 16.31 -11.05 14.11
C ASP A 276 15.03 -11.64 13.49
N LEU A 277 14.84 -12.95 13.61
CA LEU A 277 13.60 -13.64 13.22
C LEU A 277 12.39 -13.12 13.99
N LEU A 278 12.51 -12.94 15.31
CA LEU A 278 11.44 -12.39 16.11
C LEU A 278 11.10 -10.96 15.65
N ALA A 279 12.11 -10.11 15.48
CA ALA A 279 11.94 -8.73 15.03
C ALA A 279 11.22 -8.66 13.67
N PHE A 280 11.65 -9.48 12.70
CA PHE A 280 10.97 -9.60 11.41
C PHE A 280 9.50 -10.01 11.57
N ASN A 281 9.24 -11.10 12.28
CA ASN A 281 7.89 -11.66 12.40
C ASN A 281 6.97 -10.72 13.19
N ARG A 282 7.48 -9.98 14.17
CA ARG A 282 6.72 -8.96 14.91
C ARG A 282 6.34 -7.79 14.02
N GLN A 283 7.28 -7.30 13.21
CA GLN A 283 7.02 -6.23 12.24
C GLN A 283 5.99 -6.69 11.18
N TYR A 284 6.16 -7.91 10.68
CA TYR A 284 5.22 -8.53 9.73
C TYR A 284 3.82 -8.66 10.32
N GLU A 285 3.70 -9.15 11.57
CA GLU A 285 2.42 -9.25 12.28
C GLU A 285 1.71 -7.89 12.37
N VAL A 286 2.43 -6.83 12.76
CA VAL A 286 1.87 -5.47 12.84
C VAL A 286 1.31 -5.04 11.48
N PHE A 287 2.05 -5.28 10.40
CA PHE A 287 1.60 -4.93 9.05
C PHE A 287 0.38 -5.73 8.61
N ILE A 288 0.35 -7.05 8.84
CA ILE A 288 -0.82 -7.88 8.51
C ILE A 288 -2.05 -7.46 9.31
N ARG A 289 -1.90 -7.14 10.61
CA ARG A 289 -3.01 -6.62 11.43
C ARG A 289 -3.56 -5.30 10.89
N LYS A 290 -2.68 -4.36 10.51
CA LYS A 290 -3.09 -3.09 9.90
C LYS A 290 -3.86 -3.33 8.61
N LEU A 291 -3.30 -4.12 7.69
CA LEU A 291 -3.93 -4.44 6.41
C LEU A 291 -5.28 -5.15 6.59
N LEU A 292 -5.40 -6.05 7.56
CA LEU A 292 -6.65 -6.75 7.86
C LEU A 292 -7.74 -5.77 8.33
N ALA A 293 -7.43 -4.91 9.29
CA ALA A 293 -8.38 -3.90 9.78
C ALA A 293 -8.82 -2.94 8.66
N ASP A 294 -7.89 -2.54 7.80
CA ASP A 294 -8.17 -1.68 6.66
C ASP A 294 -9.09 -2.39 5.63
N VAL A 295 -8.84 -3.66 5.30
CA VAL A 295 -9.67 -4.44 4.38
C VAL A 295 -11.06 -4.75 4.95
N GLU A 296 -11.18 -4.99 6.25
CA GLU A 296 -12.48 -5.12 6.92
C GLU A 296 -13.30 -3.84 6.77
N SER A 297 -12.69 -2.67 7.01
CA SER A 297 -13.31 -1.36 6.80
C SER A 297 -13.70 -1.12 5.33
N MET A 298 -12.81 -1.45 4.39
CA MET A 298 -13.05 -1.34 2.94
C MET A 298 -14.23 -2.23 2.51
N THR A 299 -14.27 -3.48 2.98
CA THR A 299 -15.31 -4.45 2.62
C THR A 299 -16.67 -4.01 3.16
N LEU A 300 -16.72 -3.48 4.39
CA LEU A 300 -17.94 -2.89 4.95
C LEU A 300 -18.43 -1.69 4.13
N LYS A 301 -17.54 -0.76 3.77
CA LYS A 301 -17.87 0.39 2.90
C LYS A 301 -18.33 -0.07 1.51
N GLY A 302 -17.66 -1.08 0.95
CA GLY A 302 -18.02 -1.70 -0.32
C GLY A 302 -19.43 -2.24 -0.33
N ALA A 303 -19.82 -3.00 0.71
CA ALA A 303 -21.18 -3.52 0.86
C ALA A 303 -22.22 -2.38 0.94
N GLN A 304 -21.91 -1.30 1.66
CA GLN A 304 -22.80 -0.12 1.71
C GLN A 304 -22.97 0.54 0.34
N TYR A 305 -21.92 0.63 -0.47
CA TYR A 305 -22.02 1.16 -1.82
C TYR A 305 -22.81 0.25 -2.76
N VAL A 306 -22.69 -1.07 -2.61
CA VAL A 306 -23.51 -2.04 -3.37
C VAL A 306 -24.99 -1.82 -3.10
N GLU A 307 -25.39 -1.68 -1.84
CA GLU A 307 -26.80 -1.40 -1.49
C GLU A 307 -27.24 -0.02 -2.02
N ARG A 308 -26.37 0.99 -1.99
CA ARG A 308 -26.67 2.31 -2.58
C ARG A 308 -26.86 2.24 -4.09
N VAL A 309 -26.07 1.43 -4.82
CA VAL A 309 -26.28 1.23 -6.27
C VAL A 309 -27.64 0.64 -6.54
N LYS A 310 -28.04 -0.41 -5.78
CA LYS A 310 -29.38 -1.01 -5.91
C LYS A 310 -30.48 0.01 -5.69
N ALA A 311 -30.39 0.80 -4.61
CA ALA A 311 -31.38 1.84 -4.31
C ALA A 311 -31.48 2.89 -5.42
N VAL A 312 -30.35 3.35 -5.98
CA VAL A 312 -30.36 4.32 -7.09
C VAL A 312 -30.92 3.71 -8.38
N LEU A 313 -30.65 2.43 -8.66
CA LEU A 313 -31.24 1.73 -9.80
C LEU A 313 -32.76 1.59 -9.63
N GLU A 314 -33.27 1.29 -8.43
CA GLU A 314 -34.70 1.25 -8.14
C GLU A 314 -35.37 2.63 -8.31
N GLU A 315 -34.72 3.70 -7.84
CA GLU A 315 -35.15 5.08 -8.08
C GLU A 315 -35.24 5.39 -9.58
N LEU A 316 -34.21 5.01 -10.36
CA LEU A 316 -34.16 5.17 -11.81
C LEU A 316 -35.28 4.40 -12.52
N HIS A 317 -35.46 3.12 -12.19
CA HIS A 317 -36.56 2.31 -12.74
C HIS A 317 -37.90 2.95 -12.48
N THR A 318 -38.15 3.44 -11.26
CA THR A 318 -39.40 4.12 -10.90
C THR A 318 -39.57 5.42 -11.66
N ALA A 319 -38.49 6.18 -11.86
CA ALA A 319 -38.52 7.45 -12.58
C ALA A 319 -38.91 7.26 -14.06
N VAL A 320 -38.50 6.15 -14.70
CA VAL A 320 -38.73 5.86 -16.12
C VAL A 320 -39.90 4.90 -16.40
N LYS A 321 -40.41 4.19 -15.39
CA LYS A 321 -41.48 3.20 -15.56
C LYS A 321 -42.75 3.82 -16.16
N TYR A 322 -43.27 3.21 -17.22
CA TYR A 322 -44.54 3.57 -17.87
C TYR A 322 -44.63 5.00 -18.41
N LYS A 323 -43.51 5.68 -18.64
CA LYS A 323 -43.47 7.03 -19.21
C LYS A 323 -42.95 7.01 -20.63
N ALA A 324 -43.70 7.62 -21.55
CA ALA A 324 -43.26 7.81 -22.94
C ALA A 324 -42.12 8.84 -23.06
N ALA A 325 -42.07 9.80 -22.14
CA ALA A 325 -41.01 10.79 -22.02
C ALA A 325 -40.80 11.16 -20.55
N VAL A 326 -39.54 11.36 -20.14
CA VAL A 326 -39.18 11.77 -18.78
C VAL A 326 -38.37 13.06 -18.84
N PRO A 327 -38.72 14.11 -18.07
CA PRO A 327 -37.95 15.33 -18.04
C PRO A 327 -36.49 15.07 -17.62
N VAL A 328 -35.53 15.60 -18.38
CA VAL A 328 -34.08 15.42 -18.14
C VAL A 328 -33.66 15.86 -16.74
N VAL A 329 -34.30 16.92 -16.21
CA VAL A 329 -34.09 17.46 -14.85
C VAL A 329 -34.36 16.43 -13.74
N ASN A 330 -35.17 15.40 -14.02
CA ASN A 330 -35.50 14.35 -13.05
C ASN A 330 -34.57 13.13 -13.16
N VAL A 331 -34.03 12.84 -14.35
CA VAL A 331 -33.26 11.60 -14.61
C VAL A 331 -31.75 11.80 -14.65
N PHE A 332 -31.26 12.92 -15.17
CA PHE A 332 -29.82 13.18 -15.25
C PHE A 332 -29.15 13.22 -13.87
N PRO A 333 -29.75 13.85 -12.83
CA PRO A 333 -29.18 13.78 -11.48
C PRO A 333 -29.09 12.35 -10.93
N LEU A 334 -30.03 11.47 -11.29
CA LEU A 334 -30.02 10.07 -10.86
C LEU A 334 -28.93 9.27 -11.57
N PHE A 335 -28.70 9.50 -12.87
CA PHE A 335 -27.57 8.89 -13.59
C PHE A 335 -26.22 9.35 -13.03
N ALA A 336 -26.06 10.65 -12.78
CA ALA A 336 -24.86 11.17 -12.14
C ALA A 336 -24.67 10.61 -10.71
N LYS A 337 -25.76 10.46 -9.94
CA LYS A 337 -25.74 9.80 -8.62
C LYS A 337 -25.29 8.35 -8.74
N LEU A 338 -25.82 7.58 -9.70
CA LEU A 338 -25.41 6.19 -9.96
C LEU A 338 -23.92 6.10 -10.28
N TRP A 339 -23.43 6.96 -11.17
CA TRP A 339 -22.01 7.03 -11.50
C TRP A 339 -21.14 7.32 -10.28
N LYS A 340 -21.50 8.32 -9.46
CA LYS A 340 -20.74 8.66 -8.25
C LYS A 340 -20.61 7.49 -7.27
N VAL A 341 -21.71 6.76 -7.04
CA VAL A 341 -21.69 5.57 -6.17
C VAL A 341 -20.85 4.46 -6.81
N TRP A 342 -20.97 4.25 -8.12
CA TRP A 342 -20.17 3.26 -8.84
C TRP A 342 -18.67 3.58 -8.79
N ARG A 343 -18.29 4.84 -9.00
CA ARG A 343 -16.90 5.30 -8.91
C ARG A 343 -16.34 5.08 -7.50
N ALA A 344 -17.15 5.29 -6.46
CA ALA A 344 -16.75 4.97 -5.10
C ALA A 344 -16.46 3.46 -4.91
N MET A 345 -17.26 2.56 -5.52
CA MET A 345 -16.94 1.13 -5.52
C MET A 345 -15.64 0.81 -6.27
N GLN A 346 -15.37 1.49 -7.40
CA GLN A 346 -14.11 1.32 -8.15
C GLN A 346 -12.91 1.70 -7.27
N ASN A 347 -13.02 2.78 -6.50
CA ASN A 347 -11.97 3.19 -5.56
C ASN A 347 -11.73 2.13 -4.47
N VAL A 348 -12.79 1.55 -3.89
CA VAL A 348 -12.63 0.46 -2.90
C VAL A 348 -11.99 -0.77 -3.54
N MET A 349 -12.41 -1.16 -4.75
CA MET A 349 -11.81 -2.29 -5.48
C MET A 349 -10.32 -2.08 -5.75
N PHE A 350 -9.93 -0.86 -6.14
CA PHE A 350 -8.53 -0.49 -6.31
C PHE A 350 -7.72 -0.66 -5.01
N LEU A 351 -8.27 -0.23 -3.87
CA LEU A 351 -7.62 -0.38 -2.57
C LEU A 351 -7.47 -1.85 -2.16
N VAL A 352 -8.53 -2.67 -2.29
CA VAL A 352 -8.46 -4.12 -2.05
C VAL A 352 -7.39 -4.78 -2.93
N SER A 353 -7.35 -4.42 -4.22
CA SER A 353 -6.33 -4.92 -5.15
C SER A 353 -4.91 -4.50 -4.74
N THR A 354 -4.76 -3.28 -4.21
CA THR A 354 -3.48 -2.78 -3.69
C THR A 354 -3.03 -3.59 -2.48
N VAL A 355 -3.92 -3.89 -1.54
CA VAL A 355 -3.60 -4.74 -0.38
C VAL A 355 -3.22 -6.15 -0.81
N ASN A 356 -3.95 -6.76 -1.77
CA ASN A 356 -3.60 -8.07 -2.32
C ASN A 356 -2.19 -8.07 -2.94
N ARG A 357 -1.84 -7.05 -3.74
CA ARG A 357 -0.50 -6.92 -4.31
C ARG A 357 0.57 -6.79 -3.22
N LEU A 358 0.31 -6.00 -2.18
CA LEU A 358 1.22 -5.86 -1.04
C LEU A 358 1.41 -7.18 -0.31
N MET A 359 0.33 -7.92 -0.06
CA MET A 359 0.43 -9.25 0.53
C MET A 359 1.31 -10.19 -0.29
N SER A 360 1.16 -10.21 -1.61
CA SER A 360 2.02 -11.05 -2.46
C SER A 360 3.49 -10.67 -2.35
N ILE A 361 3.81 -9.36 -2.33
CA ILE A 361 5.18 -8.87 -2.18
C ILE A 361 5.74 -9.25 -0.80
N LEU A 362 4.98 -9.00 0.26
CA LEU A 362 5.37 -9.29 1.64
C LEU A 362 5.53 -10.80 1.89
N GLY A 363 4.61 -11.61 1.37
CA GLY A 363 4.68 -13.06 1.39
C GLY A 363 5.94 -13.58 0.69
N GLY A 364 6.25 -13.03 -0.49
CA GLY A 364 7.47 -13.38 -1.21
C GLY A 364 8.77 -13.07 -0.45
N ILE A 365 8.78 -12.06 0.44
CA ILE A 365 9.92 -11.79 1.33
C ILE A 365 9.91 -12.76 2.53
N GLN A 366 8.73 -13.02 3.11
CA GLN A 366 8.59 -13.98 4.20
C GLN A 366 9.04 -15.39 3.79
N ASP A 367 8.77 -15.80 2.55
CA ASP A 367 9.13 -17.12 2.03
C ASP A 367 10.65 -17.32 1.90
N GLN A 368 11.41 -16.22 1.80
CA GLN A 368 12.88 -16.26 1.81
C GLN A 368 13.45 -16.52 3.22
N ILE A 369 12.63 -16.37 4.26
CA ILE A 369 13.04 -16.51 5.65
C ILE A 369 12.81 -17.94 6.12
N LYS A 370 13.92 -18.64 6.37
CA LYS A 370 13.92 -20.00 6.89
C LYS A 370 13.88 -19.98 8.41
N MET A 371 13.08 -20.87 8.97
CA MET A 371 12.99 -21.04 10.41
C MET A 371 13.98 -22.12 10.85
N PRO A 372 14.91 -21.84 11.78
CA PRO A 372 15.87 -22.83 12.28
C PRO A 372 15.21 -23.73 13.33
N TYR A 373 14.39 -24.69 12.88
CA TYR A 373 13.59 -25.54 13.77
C TYR A 373 14.44 -26.33 14.77
N ASP A 374 15.59 -26.85 14.38
CA ASP A 374 16.48 -27.59 15.28
C ASP A 374 17.00 -26.72 16.43
N LEU A 375 17.31 -25.45 16.16
CA LEU A 375 17.73 -24.49 17.18
C LEU A 375 16.55 -24.12 18.09
N LEU A 376 15.37 -23.87 17.50
CA LEU A 376 14.16 -23.56 18.26
C LEU A 376 13.73 -24.71 19.17
N ASP A 377 13.82 -25.95 18.71
CA ASP A 377 13.45 -27.11 19.52
C ASP A 377 14.42 -27.31 20.68
N LYS A 378 15.71 -27.01 20.49
CA LYS A 378 16.70 -26.96 21.59
C LYS A 378 16.36 -25.87 22.60
N MET A 379 16.05 -24.66 22.12
CA MET A 379 15.62 -23.56 22.98
C MET A 379 14.35 -23.90 23.75
N LEU A 380 13.34 -24.47 23.08
CA LEU A 380 12.02 -24.74 23.66
C LEU A 380 11.96 -26.06 24.44
N LYS A 381 13.06 -26.80 24.57
CA LYS A 381 13.08 -28.09 25.26
C LYS A 381 12.53 -27.98 26.68
N GLY A 382 11.46 -28.73 26.98
CA GLY A 382 10.79 -28.72 28.28
C GLY A 382 9.90 -27.49 28.54
N ARG A 383 9.74 -26.60 27.55
CA ARG A 383 8.92 -25.38 27.67
C ARG A 383 7.64 -25.48 26.84
N ARG A 384 6.56 -24.91 27.37
CA ARG A 384 5.30 -24.75 26.65
C ARG A 384 5.32 -23.39 25.96
N VAL A 385 5.02 -23.36 24.67
CA VAL A 385 4.86 -22.09 23.93
C VAL A 385 3.73 -21.27 24.55
N VAL A 386 4.07 -20.05 24.98
CA VAL A 386 3.13 -19.12 25.60
C VAL A 386 2.62 -18.14 24.55
N SER A 387 1.34 -17.80 24.60
CA SER A 387 0.74 -16.79 23.72
C SER A 387 0.94 -15.38 24.28
N ASP A 388 0.98 -14.36 23.42
CA ASP A 388 0.99 -12.96 23.86
C ASP A 388 -0.18 -12.60 24.79
N GLN A 389 -1.39 -13.13 24.53
CA GLN A 389 -2.55 -12.92 25.41
C GLN A 389 -2.27 -13.46 26.83
N SER A 390 -1.67 -14.65 26.91
CA SER A 390 -1.26 -15.24 28.18
C SER A 390 -0.17 -14.41 28.86
N ARG A 391 0.83 -13.92 28.11
CA ARG A 391 1.89 -13.03 28.66
C ARG A 391 1.31 -11.75 29.23
N GLN A 392 0.33 -11.14 28.57
CA GLN A 392 -0.32 -9.91 29.03
C GLN A 392 -1.13 -10.12 30.30
N ALA A 393 -1.78 -11.27 30.45
CA ALA A 393 -2.56 -11.62 31.65
C ALA A 393 -1.69 -11.84 32.91
N ILE A 394 -0.39 -12.10 32.74
CA ILE A 394 0.57 -12.36 33.82
C ILE A 394 1.31 -11.07 34.24
N ARG A 395 1.13 -9.95 33.54
CA ARG A 395 1.89 -8.71 33.81
C ARG A 395 1.62 -8.17 35.24
N PRO A 396 2.66 -7.71 35.96
CA PRO A 396 2.50 -6.99 37.23
C PRO A 396 1.74 -5.66 37.05
N SER A 397 1.32 -5.09 38.16
CA SER A 397 0.41 -3.94 38.25
C SER A 397 1.01 -2.66 37.60
N THR A 398 0.17 -1.66 37.37
CA THR A 398 0.60 -0.35 36.81
C THR A 398 1.65 0.35 37.67
N GLU A 399 1.70 0.08 38.98
CA GLU A 399 2.73 0.61 39.90
C GLU A 399 4.12 0.05 39.58
N ASP A 400 4.23 -1.22 39.20
CA ASP A 400 5.49 -1.87 38.84
C ASP A 400 6.08 -1.33 37.52
N ARG A 401 5.23 -0.80 36.64
CA ARG A 401 5.64 -0.20 35.35
C ARG A 401 6.22 1.20 35.50
N ILE A 402 5.80 1.95 36.52
CA ILE A 402 6.30 3.31 36.78
C ILE A 402 7.75 3.25 37.26
N SER A 403 8.12 2.21 38.02
CA SER A 403 9.51 1.93 38.41
C SER A 403 10.42 1.59 37.23
N LEU A 404 9.93 0.86 36.23
CA LEU A 404 10.66 0.54 34.99
C LEU A 404 10.78 1.74 34.02
N GLY A 405 9.86 2.71 34.10
CA GLY A 405 9.90 3.94 33.32
C GLY A 405 10.98 4.95 33.78
N ALA A 406 11.61 4.71 34.93
CA ALA A 406 12.68 5.54 35.48
C ALA A 406 14.09 5.13 35.01
N LEU A 407 14.21 4.08 34.17
CA LEU A 407 15.47 3.53 33.69
C LEU A 407 16.09 4.45 32.61
N GLN A 408 16.69 5.54 33.08
CA GLN A 408 17.63 6.34 32.31
C GLN A 408 18.99 5.64 32.38
N ASN A 409 19.51 5.24 31.22
CA ASN A 409 20.91 4.93 30.90
C ASN A 409 21.11 3.50 30.38
N TYR A 410 21.14 3.39 29.06
CA TYR A 410 21.77 2.28 28.37
C TYR A 410 23.29 2.43 28.45
N ILE A 411 23.97 1.55 29.20
CA ILE A 411 25.44 1.39 29.12
C ILE A 411 25.73 -0.08 28.90
N ALA A 412 26.29 -0.40 27.73
CA ALA A 412 26.84 -1.72 27.44
C ALA A 412 28.02 -1.99 28.41
N GLY A 413 27.83 -2.89 29.37
CA GLY A 413 28.87 -3.35 30.26
C GLY A 413 29.90 -4.20 29.50
N SER A 414 31.14 -3.74 29.48
CA SER A 414 32.27 -4.41 28.86
C SER A 414 32.81 -5.54 29.74
N SER A 415 32.87 -6.75 29.19
CA SER A 415 33.97 -7.67 29.44
C SER A 415 34.36 -8.34 28.12
N GLU A 416 35.51 -7.93 27.60
CA GLU A 416 36.32 -8.52 26.51
C GLU A 416 35.66 -9.61 25.65
N THR A 417 34.88 -9.20 24.65
CA THR A 417 35.03 -9.56 23.22
C THR A 417 33.89 -8.92 22.41
N ASP A 418 34.27 -7.96 21.56
CA ASP A 418 33.60 -7.50 20.32
C ASP A 418 32.07 -7.68 20.18
N ILE A 419 31.27 -6.98 21.00
CA ILE A 419 29.81 -6.85 20.77
C ILE A 419 29.56 -5.56 19.96
N ARG A 420 29.14 -5.72 18.70
CA ARG A 420 28.90 -4.60 17.79
C ARG A 420 27.64 -3.84 18.19
N GLN A 421 27.80 -2.56 18.54
CA GLN A 421 26.78 -1.54 18.85
C GLN A 421 25.71 -1.26 17.75
N ALA A 422 25.55 -2.15 16.76
CA ALA A 422 24.59 -2.01 15.66
C ALA A 422 23.13 -2.31 16.07
N GLU A 423 22.92 -2.94 17.22
CA GLU A 423 21.64 -3.54 17.61
C GLU A 423 20.69 -2.59 18.35
N VAL A 424 21.22 -1.47 18.85
CA VAL A 424 20.46 -0.45 19.58
C VAL A 424 19.54 0.34 18.65
N CYS A 425 19.96 0.58 17.40
CA CYS A 425 19.14 1.31 16.42
C CYS A 425 17.90 0.51 16.00
N THR A 426 18.00 -0.82 15.89
CA THR A 426 16.87 -1.68 15.51
C THR A 426 15.85 -1.76 16.64
N LEU A 427 16.30 -1.85 17.90
CA LEU A 427 15.44 -1.87 19.09
C LEU A 427 14.75 -0.53 19.37
N ILE A 428 15.48 0.60 19.23
CA ILE A 428 14.90 1.94 19.38
C ILE A 428 13.89 2.25 18.25
N TYR A 429 14.11 1.75 17.04
CA TYR A 429 13.15 1.95 15.93
C TYR A 429 11.91 1.05 16.08
N LEU A 430 12.08 -0.20 16.54
CA LEU A 430 10.97 -1.11 16.88
C LEU A 430 10.13 -0.60 18.06
N LEU A 431 10.77 -0.03 19.10
CA LEU A 431 10.06 0.56 20.25
C LEU A 431 9.32 1.86 19.89
N ASN A 432 9.85 2.66 18.96
CA ASN A 432 9.16 3.86 18.47
C ASN A 432 7.98 3.56 17.53
N LEU A 433 8.01 2.42 16.82
CA LEU A 433 6.90 1.95 15.98
C LEU A 433 5.81 1.20 16.75
N LEU A 434 6.09 0.69 17.96
CA LEU A 434 5.10 0.07 18.84
C LEU A 434 4.35 1.07 19.73
N ASN A 435 4.80 2.33 19.79
CA ASN A 435 4.22 3.42 20.60
C ASN A 435 3.54 4.53 19.76
N ARG A 436 3.28 4.28 18.48
CA ARG A 436 2.40 5.08 17.62
C ARG A 436 1.44 4.16 16.90
#